data_AF-S4PRM6-F1
#
_entry.id   AF-S4PRM6-F1
#
_cell.length_a   1.000
_cell.length_b   1.000
_cell.length_c   1.000
_cell.angle_alpha   90.00
_cell.angle_beta   90.00
_cell.angle_gamma   90.00
#
_symmetry.space_group_name_H-M   'P 1'
#
loop_
_entity.id
_entity.type
_entity.pdbx_description
1 polymer ?
#
loop_
_entity_poly.entity_id
_entity_poly.type
_entity_poly.pdbx_seq_one_letter_code
_entity_poly.pdbx_strand_id
1 'polypeptide(L)'
;MKIYDTGEKVVVHKHEGHIQSRIVYYLMNIHIVPRTIYLTRHGESLHNLVGRIGGDSELSVRGKQYASALSGYIEQQSIPGLRVWTSWMRRAIQTVKDVRAPQERWKALNE
;
A
#
# COMPACT_ATOMS: atom_id res chain seq x y z
N MET A 1 -11.39 -13.43 -25.17
CA MET A 1 -11.99 -12.86 -23.94
C MET A 1 -12.87 -11.69 -24.34
N LYS A 2 -14.03 -11.53 -23.69
CA LYS A 2 -14.92 -10.37 -23.87
C LYS A 2 -15.31 -9.85 -22.48
N ILE A 3 -15.22 -8.54 -22.29
CA ILE A 3 -15.63 -7.85 -21.06
C ILE A 3 -16.85 -7.01 -21.40
N TYR A 4 -17.89 -7.13 -20.60
CA TYR A 4 -19.14 -6.40 -20.74
C TYR A 4 -19.33 -5.50 -19.52
N ASP A 5 -20.00 -4.36 -19.76
CA ASP A 5 -20.46 -3.46 -18.69
C ASP A 5 -19.36 -3.12 -17.69
N THR A 6 -18.20 -2.68 -18.20
CA THR A 6 -17.09 -2.20 -17.36
C THR A 6 -16.56 -3.24 -16.35
N GLY A 7 -16.71 -4.53 -16.67
CA GLY A 7 -16.18 -5.63 -15.85
C GLY A 7 -17.23 -6.41 -15.07
N GLU A 8 -18.51 -6.04 -15.13
CA GLU A 8 -19.59 -6.81 -14.48
C GLU A 8 -19.70 -8.24 -15.01
N LYS A 9 -19.38 -8.45 -16.29
CA LYS A 9 -19.36 -9.79 -16.89
C LYS A 9 -18.13 -10.00 -17.77
N VAL A 10 -17.45 -11.11 -17.52
CA VAL A 10 -16.28 -11.53 -18.29
C VAL A 10 -16.51 -12.91 -18.87
N VAL A 11 -16.37 -13.05 -20.19
CA VAL A 11 -16.44 -14.32 -20.91
C VAL A 11 -15.08 -14.67 -21.48
N VAL A 12 -14.53 -15.81 -21.05
CA VAL A 12 -13.25 -16.35 -21.49
C VAL A 12 -13.49 -17.69 -22.18
N HIS A 13 -12.88 -17.92 -23.34
CA HIS A 13 -13.04 -19.14 -24.11
C HIS A 13 -11.68 -19.61 -24.61
N LYS A 14 -11.41 -20.92 -24.48
CA LYS A 14 -10.18 -21.61 -24.93
C LYS A 14 -8.90 -20.83 -24.63
N HIS A 15 -8.72 -20.41 -23.37
CA HIS A 15 -7.43 -19.88 -22.96
C HIS A 15 -6.49 -21.05 -22.67
N GLU A 16 -5.27 -21.00 -23.21
CA GLU A 16 -4.26 -22.04 -23.02
C GLU A 16 -2.95 -21.40 -22.55
N GLY A 17 -2.39 -21.98 -21.48
CA GLY A 17 -1.10 -21.58 -20.95
C GLY A 17 -1.13 -20.42 -19.94
N HIS A 18 -0.04 -20.33 -19.18
CA HIS A 18 0.08 -19.49 -17.99
C HIS A 18 -0.10 -17.98 -18.28
N ILE A 19 0.44 -17.48 -19.39
CA ILE A 19 0.40 -16.04 -19.72
C ILE A 19 -1.05 -15.58 -19.95
N GLN A 20 -1.84 -16.35 -20.70
CA GLN A 20 -3.22 -15.99 -21.00
C GLN A 20 -4.08 -15.98 -19.72
N SER A 21 -3.88 -16.95 -18.82
CA SER A 21 -4.55 -16.97 -17.51
C SER A 21 -4.20 -15.75 -16.65
N ARG A 22 -2.94 -15.29 -16.67
CA ARG A 22 -2.51 -14.08 -15.94
C ARG A 22 -3.12 -12.80 -16.51
N ILE A 23 -3.27 -12.71 -17.84
CA ILE A 23 -3.95 -11.57 -18.49
C ILE A 23 -5.41 -11.52 -18.07
N VAL A 24 -6.12 -12.65 -18.12
CA VAL A 24 -7.52 -12.76 -17.67
C VAL A 24 -7.64 -12.33 -16.20
N TYR A 25 -6.81 -12.88 -15.31
CA TYR A 25 -6.81 -12.53 -13.90
C TYR A 25 -6.59 -11.04 -13.66
N TYR A 26 -5.63 -10.42 -14.35
CA TYR A 26 -5.35 -9.00 -14.21
C TYR A 26 -6.57 -8.15 -14.62
N LEU A 27 -7.15 -8.42 -15.79
CA LEU A 27 -8.30 -7.67 -16.31
C LEU A 27 -9.56 -7.82 -15.45
N MET A 28 -9.73 -8.94 -14.76
CA MET A 28 -10.84 -9.14 -13.81
C MET A 28 -10.70 -8.36 -12.50
N ASN A 29 -9.51 -7.85 -12.16
CA ASN A 29 -9.24 -7.16 -10.89
C ASN A 29 -9.02 -5.64 -11.03
N ILE A 30 -9.07 -5.09 -12.25
CA ILE A 30 -9.00 -3.64 -12.48
C ILE A 30 -10.40 -3.02 -12.51
N HIS A 31 -10.50 -1.74 -12.17
CA HIS A 31 -11.73 -0.97 -12.28
C HIS A 31 -11.43 0.48 -12.69
N ILE A 32 -12.40 1.15 -13.30
CA ILE A 32 -12.27 2.55 -13.74
C ILE A 32 -12.77 3.57 -12.71
N VAL A 33 -13.33 3.12 -11.58
CA VAL A 33 -13.80 4.01 -10.51
C VAL A 33 -12.63 4.88 -10.02
N PRO A 34 -12.78 6.22 -10.04
CA PRO A 34 -11.73 7.13 -9.57
C PRO A 34 -11.33 6.82 -8.12
N ARG A 35 -10.03 6.73 -7.88
CA ARG A 35 -9.45 6.55 -6.54
C ARG A 35 -8.06 7.15 -6.48
N THR A 36 -7.62 7.50 -5.28
CA THR A 36 -6.28 8.02 -5.03
C THR A 36 -5.47 6.98 -4.26
N ILE A 37 -4.25 6.72 -4.73
CA ILE A 37 -3.28 5.86 -4.03
C ILE A 37 -2.15 6.75 -3.54
N TYR A 38 -1.94 6.80 -2.22
CA TYR A 38 -0.83 7.50 -1.60
C TYR A 38 0.31 6.52 -1.33
N LEU A 39 1.53 6.90 -1.73
CA LEU A 39 2.72 6.12 -1.48
C LEU A 39 3.72 6.96 -0.70
N THR A 40 4.21 6.41 0.41
CA THR A 40 5.29 6.97 1.19
C THR A 40 6.17 5.85 1.74
N ARG A 41 7.45 6.15 1.96
CA ARG A 41 8.30 5.33 2.82
C ARG A 41 7.89 5.49 4.29
N HIS A 42 8.43 4.62 5.13
CA HIS A 42 8.47 4.86 6.58
C HIS A 42 9.23 6.17 6.88
N GLY A 43 8.95 6.80 8.02
CA GLY A 43 9.76 7.91 8.52
C GLY A 43 11.22 7.50 8.74
N GLU A 44 12.15 8.45 8.73
CA GLU A 44 13.59 8.18 8.92
C GLU A 44 13.84 7.25 10.12
N SER A 45 14.60 6.17 9.93
CA SER A 45 14.93 5.20 10.99
C SER A 45 16.32 5.44 11.58
N LEU A 46 16.60 4.84 12.74
CA LEU A 46 17.94 4.87 13.35
C LEU A 46 19.01 4.27 12.43
N HIS A 47 18.67 3.24 11.63
CA HIS A 47 19.60 2.70 10.63
C HIS A 47 19.86 3.68 9.48
N ASN A 48 18.88 4.49 9.08
CA ASN A 48 19.10 5.49 8.03
C ASN A 48 20.12 6.53 8.45
N LEU A 49 20.12 6.96 9.72
CA LEU A 49 21.09 7.92 10.25
C LEU A 49 22.55 7.46 10.13
N VAL A 50 22.78 6.16 10.25
CA VAL A 50 24.12 5.54 10.16
C VAL A 50 24.40 4.90 8.80
N GLY A 51 23.52 5.12 7.81
CA GLY A 51 23.67 4.56 6.46
C GLY A 51 23.56 3.03 6.39
N ARG A 52 22.98 2.38 7.40
CA ARG A 52 22.85 0.91 7.44
C ARG A 52 21.63 0.45 6.63
N ILE A 53 21.86 -0.53 5.75
CA ILE A 53 20.81 -1.14 4.93
C ILE A 53 20.16 -2.30 5.68
N GLY A 54 18.84 -2.45 5.50
CA GLY A 54 18.05 -3.55 6.07
C GLY A 54 17.87 -3.46 7.60
N GLY A 55 17.51 -4.62 8.19
CA GLY A 55 17.18 -4.75 9.60
C GLY A 55 15.81 -4.17 9.96
N ASP A 56 15.54 -4.09 11.26
CA ASP A 56 14.22 -3.72 11.81
C ASP A 56 14.34 -2.65 12.91
N SER A 57 15.05 -1.55 12.58
CA SER A 57 15.23 -0.45 13.52
C SER A 57 13.98 0.42 13.65
N GLU A 58 13.88 1.10 14.80
CA GLU A 58 12.84 2.07 15.09
C GLU A 58 13.03 3.40 14.35
N LEU A 59 12.00 4.25 14.40
CA LEU A 59 12.06 5.62 13.91
C LEU A 59 13.06 6.48 14.70
N SER A 60 13.78 7.34 13.99
CA SER A 60 14.53 8.45 14.56
C SER A 60 13.57 9.50 15.13
N VAL A 61 14.12 10.52 15.82
CA VAL A 61 13.33 11.67 16.29
C VAL A 61 12.63 12.36 15.12
N ARG A 62 13.33 12.58 14.00
CA ARG A 62 12.75 13.17 12.78
C ARG A 62 11.74 12.23 12.13
N GLY A 63 11.97 10.92 12.18
CA GLY A 63 10.99 9.92 11.71
C GLY A 63 9.67 9.98 12.47
N LYS A 64 9.72 10.20 13.79
CA LYS A 64 8.51 10.39 14.63
C LYS A 64 7.79 11.71 14.31
N GLN A 65 8.53 12.79 14.04
CA GLN A 65 7.95 14.05 13.58
C GLN A 65 7.24 13.87 12.23
N TYR A 66 7.87 13.15 11.30
CA TYR A 66 7.26 12.78 10.03
C TYR A 66 5.96 11.99 10.22
N ALA A 67 5.96 10.98 11.09
CA ALA A 67 4.77 10.19 11.41
C ALA A 67 3.59 11.05 11.90
N SER A 68 3.88 12.02 12.78
CA SER A 68 2.88 12.95 13.29
C SER A 68 2.36 13.89 12.19
N ALA A 69 3.25 14.44 11.35
CA ALA A 69 2.86 15.28 10.23
C ALA A 69 2.04 14.50 9.18
N LEU A 70 2.40 13.25 8.90
CA LEU A 70 1.66 12.37 8.02
C LEU A 70 0.24 12.12 8.54
N SER A 71 0.09 11.82 9.83
CA SER A 71 -1.25 11.62 10.42
C SER A 71 -2.11 12.88 10.28
N GLY A 72 -1.57 14.05 10.63
CA GLY A 72 -2.28 15.32 10.47
C GLY A 72 -2.64 15.62 9.01
N TYR A 73 -1.73 15.38 8.07
CA TYR A 73 -2.00 15.55 6.64
C TYR A 73 -3.13 14.64 6.16
N ILE A 74 -3.10 13.35 6.52
CA ILE A 74 -4.11 12.37 6.11
C ILE A 74 -5.49 12.70 6.73
N GLU A 75 -5.52 13.13 8.00
CA GLU A 75 -6.77 13.57 8.64
C GLU A 75 -7.38 14.77 7.90
N GLN A 76 -6.56 15.74 7.48
CA GLN A 76 -7.01 16.89 6.68
C GLN A 76 -7.59 16.50 5.31
N GLN A 77 -7.09 15.42 4.69
CA GLN A 77 -7.62 14.97 3.40
C GLN A 77 -9.05 14.40 3.49
N SER A 78 -9.54 14.05 4.69
CA SER A 78 -10.90 13.54 4.91
C SER A 78 -11.30 12.41 3.94
N ILE A 79 -10.40 11.45 3.73
CA ILE A 79 -10.55 10.41 2.69
C ILE A 79 -11.59 9.36 3.13
N PRO A 80 -12.73 9.23 2.43
CA PRO A 80 -13.73 8.22 2.77
C PRO A 80 -13.20 6.81 2.54
N GLY A 81 -13.38 5.91 3.51
CA GLY A 81 -13.01 4.50 3.38
C GLY A 81 -11.50 4.25 3.24
N LEU A 82 -10.66 5.15 3.77
CA LEU A 82 -9.21 5.00 3.76
C LEU A 82 -8.77 3.64 4.33
N ARG A 83 -7.89 2.94 3.61
CA ARG A 83 -7.17 1.75 4.09
C ARG A 83 -5.68 2.02 4.08
N VAL A 84 -5.01 1.61 5.17
CA VAL A 84 -3.57 1.83 5.34
C VAL A 84 -2.87 0.49 5.30
N TRP A 85 -1.88 0.35 4.43
CA TRP A 85 -1.05 -0.85 4.34
C TRP A 85 0.38 -0.54 4.76
N THR A 86 0.96 -1.41 5.58
CA THR A 86 2.37 -1.35 5.97
C THR A 86 3.08 -2.66 5.69
N SER A 87 4.40 -2.61 5.67
CA SER A 87 5.21 -3.80 5.87
C SER A 87 5.09 -4.32 7.31
N TRP A 88 5.76 -5.43 7.61
CA TRP A 88 5.90 -5.92 8.99
C TRP A 88 7.03 -5.24 9.77
N MET A 89 7.75 -4.30 9.16
CA MET A 89 8.88 -3.63 9.80
C MET A 89 8.40 -2.57 10.81
N ARG A 90 9.05 -2.52 11.98
CA ARG A 90 8.74 -1.60 13.09
C ARG A 90 8.61 -0.16 12.64
N ARG A 91 9.56 0.33 11.84
CA ARG A 91 9.54 1.70 11.29
C ARG A 91 8.29 2.01 10.48
N ALA A 92 7.81 1.07 9.65
CA ALA A 92 6.59 1.29 8.86
C ALA A 92 5.35 1.33 9.75
N ILE A 93 5.26 0.40 10.71
CA ILE A 93 4.16 0.34 11.68
C ILE A 93 4.14 1.61 12.56
N GLN A 94 5.31 2.04 13.06
CA GLN A 94 5.43 3.25 13.88
C GLN A 94 5.06 4.53 13.11
N THR A 95 5.28 4.56 11.79
CA THR A 95 5.01 5.74 10.95
C THR A 95 3.52 6.04 10.85
N VAL A 96 2.68 5.01 10.82
CA VAL A 96 1.22 5.16 10.66
C VAL A 96 0.45 4.95 11.96
N LYS A 97 1.14 4.77 13.10
CA LYS A 97 0.51 4.40 14.38
C LYS A 97 -0.65 5.33 14.77
N ASP A 98 -0.54 6.62 14.43
CA ASP A 98 -1.51 7.66 14.79
C ASP A 98 -2.54 7.93 13.67
N VAL A 99 -2.44 7.24 12.51
CA VAL A 99 -3.40 7.38 11.41
C VAL A 99 -4.67 6.60 11.75
N ARG A 100 -5.80 7.32 11.86
CA ARG A 100 -7.12 6.77 12.23
C ARG A 100 -7.81 6.10 11.04
N ALA A 101 -7.32 4.94 10.65
CA ALA A 101 -7.92 4.10 9.61
C ALA A 101 -7.59 2.62 9.86
N PRO A 102 -8.36 1.67 9.30
CA PRO A 102 -7.99 0.26 9.32
C PRO A 102 -6.59 0.04 8.74
N GLN A 103 -5.73 -0.62 9.51
CA GLN A 103 -4.34 -0.88 9.14
C GLN A 103 -4.11 -2.37 8.91
N GLU A 104 -3.45 -2.71 7.80
CA GLU A 104 -3.12 -4.08 7.44
C GLU A 104 -1.62 -4.24 7.16
N ARG A 105 -1.07 -5.36 7.59
CA ARG A 105 0.36 -5.65 7.49
C ARG A 105 0.63 -6.72 6.45
N TRP A 106 1.42 -6.39 5.46
CA TRP A 106 1.73 -7.25 4.33
C TRP A 106 3.20 -7.62 4.33
N LYS A 107 3.52 -8.91 4.47
CA LYS A 107 4.91 -9.39 4.43
C LYS A 107 5.57 -9.12 3.07
N ALA A 108 4.76 -9.11 2.01
CA ALA A 108 5.19 -8.75 0.66
C ALA A 108 5.65 -7.29 0.52
N LEU A 109 5.37 -6.42 1.49
CA LEU A 109 5.84 -5.04 1.52
C LEU A 109 7.12 -4.85 2.35
N ASN A 110 7.69 -5.92 2.90
CA ASN A 110 8.98 -5.83 3.60
C ASN A 110 10.09 -5.42 2.62
N GLU A 111 10.98 -4.56 3.08
CA GLU A 111 12.25 -4.28 2.42
C GLU A 111 13.20 -5.48 2.37
#